data_AF-A0A383BAN0-F1
#
_entry.id   AF-A0A383BAN0-F1
#
_cell.length_a   1.000
_cell.length_b   1.000
_cell.length_c   1.000
_cell.angle_alpha   90.00
_cell.angle_beta   90.00
_cell.angle_gamma   90.00
#
_symmetry.space_group_name_H-M   'P 1'
#
loop_
_entity.id
_entity.type
_entity.pdbx_description
1 polymer ?
#
loop_
_entity_poly.entity_id
_entity_poly.type
_entity_poly.pdbx_seq_one_letter_code
_entity_poly.pdbx_strand_id
1 'polypeptide(L)' 'MDEVDAANYVTRLEALHQDPTRKDLAWQLGIDSDLMNADVRTLEVRNWIEQLVLPGMRR' A
#
# COMPACT_ATOMS: atom_id res chain seq x y z
N MET A 1 1.26 -15.09 16.85
CA MET A 1 2.23 -14.11 16.36
C MET A 1 2.90 -13.53 17.58
N ASP A 2 4.15 -13.88 17.79
CA ASP A 2 4.93 -13.34 18.90
C ASP A 2 5.43 -11.92 18.57
N GLU A 3 5.98 -11.21 19.56
CA GLU A 3 6.47 -9.83 19.39
C GLU A 3 7.63 -9.74 18.38
N VAL A 4 8.44 -10.79 18.30
CA VAL A 4 9.60 -10.88 17.41
C VAL A 4 9.15 -11.01 15.95
N ASP A 5 8.16 -11.87 15.68
CA ASP A 5 7.52 -12.03 14.37
C ASP A 5 6.92 -10.71 13.89
N ALA A 6 6.29 -9.95 14.79
CA ALA A 6 5.75 -8.63 14.48
C ALA A 6 6.84 -7.62 14.10
N ALA A 7 7.92 -7.54 14.88
CA ALA A 7 9.05 -6.67 14.57
C ALA A 7 9.71 -7.04 13.23
N ASN A 8 9.87 -8.34 12.96
CA ASN A 8 10.41 -8.84 11.70
C ASN A 8 9.49 -8.55 10.51
N TYR A 9 8.17 -8.59 10.71
CA TYR A 9 7.20 -8.22 9.70
C TYR A 9 7.26 -6.73 9.37
N VAL A 10 7.28 -5.86 10.39
CA VAL A 10 7.45 -4.41 10.23
C VAL A 10 8.76 -4.07 9.52
N THR A 11 9.87 -4.69 9.92
CA THR A 11 11.18 -4.47 9.29
C THR A 11 11.15 -4.78 7.78
N ARG A 12 10.44 -5.85 7.37
CA ARG A 12 10.27 -6.19 5.95
C ARG A 12 9.41 -5.18 5.20
N LEU A 13 8.35 -4.68 5.83
CA LEU A 13 7.52 -3.61 5.26
C LEU A 13 8.33 -2.33 5.05
N GLU A 14 9.13 -1.93 6.05
CA GLU A 14 10.00 -0.75 5.96
C GLU A 14 11.08 -0.92 4.89
N ALA A 15 11.71 -2.09 4.81
CA ALA A 15 12.70 -2.39 3.78
C ALA A 15 12.09 -2.32 2.36
N LEU A 16 10.89 -2.87 2.17
CA LEU A 16 10.18 -2.77 0.90
C LEU A 16 9.74 -1.34 0.59
N HIS A 17 9.37 -0.55 1.60
CA HIS A 17 9.03 0.86 1.40
C HIS A 17 10.24 1.68 0.95
N GLN A 18 11.42 1.43 1.52
CA GLN A 18 12.66 2.11 1.14
C GLN A 18 13.17 1.70 -0.25
N ASP A 19 13.01 0.43 -0.62
CA ASP A 19 13.33 -0.08 -1.95
C ASP A 19 12.13 -0.85 -2.55
N PRO A 20 11.21 -0.14 -3.23
CA PRO A 20 10.04 -0.76 -3.84
C PRO A 20 10.36 -1.72 -4.99
N THR A 21 11.62 -1.78 -5.44
CA THR A 21 12.06 -2.71 -6.49
C THR A 21 12.34 -4.13 -5.97
N ARG A 22 12.31 -4.32 -4.64
CA ARG A 22 12.48 -5.61 -3.94
C ARG A 22 11.31 -6.57 -4.16
N LYS A 23 11.26 -7.17 -5.35
CA LYS A 23 10.24 -8.16 -5.75
C LYS A 23 10.20 -9.38 -4.84
N ASP A 24 11.33 -9.74 -4.24
CA ASP A 24 11.43 -10.81 -3.25
C ASP A 24 10.63 -10.50 -1.99
N LEU A 25 10.77 -9.29 -1.44
CA LEU A 25 10.00 -8.85 -0.28
C LEU A 25 8.53 -8.65 -0.61
N ALA A 26 8.23 -8.05 -1.77
CA ALA A 26 6.86 -7.87 -2.24
C ALA A 26 6.12 -9.22 -2.33
N TRP A 27 6.75 -10.25 -2.90
CA TRP A 27 6.19 -11.59 -2.98
C TRP A 27 6.00 -12.23 -1.60
N GLN A 28 6.99 -12.12 -0.70
CA GLN A 28 6.88 -12.65 0.67
C GLN A 28 5.78 -11.98 1.49
N LEU A 29 5.54 -10.69 1.27
CA LEU A 29 4.54 -9.88 1.97
C LEU A 29 3.16 -9.92 1.31
N GLY A 30 3.05 -10.50 0.10
CA GLY A 30 1.81 -10.50 -0.68
C GLY A 30 1.38 -9.11 -1.14
N ILE A 31 2.34 -8.24 -1.44
CA ILE A 31 2.10 -6.85 -1.85
C ILE A 31 2.33 -6.71 -3.35
N ASP A 32 1.32 -6.23 -4.07
CA ASP A 32 1.40 -5.99 -5.50
C ASP A 32 2.09 -4.66 -5.85
N SER A 33 2.54 -4.57 -7.10
CA SER A 33 3.34 -3.44 -7.61
C SER A 33 2.60 -2.11 -7.68
N ASP A 34 1.28 -2.14 -7.72
CA ASP A 34 0.42 -0.95 -7.71
C ASP A 34 0.46 -0.21 -6.36
N LEU A 35 0.57 -0.96 -5.25
CA LEU A 35 0.75 -0.40 -3.90
C LEU A 35 2.14 0.22 -3.69
N MET A 36 3.13 -0.20 -4.47
CA MET A 36 4.51 0.30 -4.42
C MET A 36 4.70 1.61 -5.19
N ASN A 37 3.83 1.90 -6.15
CA ASN A 37 3.87 3.15 -6.90
C ASN A 37 3.09 4.25 -6.17
N ALA A 38 3.78 5.33 -5.79
CA ALA A 38 3.19 6.44 -5.05
C ALA A 38 2.04 7.15 -5.80
N ASP A 39 2.10 7.16 -7.13
CA ASP A 39 1.07 7.76 -7.97
C ASP A 39 -0.18 6.87 -8.09
N VAL A 40 -0.02 5.56 -7.87
CA VAL A 40 -1.07 4.56 -8.05
C VAL A 40 -1.73 4.15 -6.73
N ARG A 41 -0.97 3.97 -5.64
CA ARG A 41 -1.46 3.39 -4.38
C ARG A 41 -2.67 4.10 -3.73
N THR A 42 -2.91 5.36 -4.11
CA THR A 42 -4.08 6.15 -3.64
C THR A 42 -5.02 6.59 -4.75
N LEU A 43 -4.72 6.23 -6.00
CA LEU A 43 -5.43 6.75 -7.16
C LEU A 43 -6.89 6.33 -7.16
N GLU A 44 -7.19 5.06 -6.89
CA GLU A 44 -8.57 4.56 -6.87
C GLU A 44 -9.40 5.23 -5.77
N VAL A 45 -8.85 5.32 -4.55
CA VAL A 45 -9.54 5.96 -3.42
C VAL A 45 -9.77 7.45 -3.71
N ARG A 46 -8.77 8.14 -4.27
CA ARG A 46 -8.89 9.54 -4.68
C ARG A 46 -9.99 9.71 -5.73
N ASN A 47 -9.98 8.88 -6.77
CA ASN A 47 -10.99 8.92 -7.82
C ASN A 47 -12.39 8.62 -7.27
N TRP A 48 -12.54 7.64 -6.39
CA TRP A 48 -13.80 7.33 -5.74
C TRP A 48 -14.34 8.52 -4.93
N ILE A 49 -13.47 9.19 -4.15
CA ILE A 49 -13.86 10.39 -3.41
C ILE A 49 -14.28 11.52 -4.36
N GLU A 50 -13.44 11.83 -5.34
CA GLU A 50 -13.63 12.98 -6.23
C GLU A 50 -14.82 12.81 -7.18
N GLN A 51 -15.04 11.61 -7.70
CA GLN A 51 -16.02 11.34 -8.76
C GLN A 51 -17.35 10.79 -8.24
N LEU A 52 -17.36 10.15 -7.06
CA LEU A 52 -18.57 9.50 -6.53
C LEU A 52 -19.03 10.09 -5.19
N VAL A 53 -18.12 10.25 -4.22
CA VAL A 53 -18.49 10.74 -2.88
C VAL A 53 -18.84 12.23 -2.90
N LEU A 54 -17.91 13.10 -3.33
CA LEU A 54 -18.12 14.55 -3.31
C LEU A 54 -19.30 15.00 -4.21
N PRO A 55 -19.49 14.45 -5.41
CA PRO A 55 -20.66 14.78 -6.23
C PRO A 55 -21.97 14.28 -5.61
N GLY A 56 -21.95 13.13 -4.93
CA GLY A 56 -23.11 12.58 -4.23
C GLY A 56 -23.54 13.38 -3.00
N MET A 57 -22.60 14.10 -2.36
CA MET A 57 -22.85 14.91 -1.16
C MET A 57 -23.47 16.29 -1.46
N ARG A 58 -23.40 16.77 -2.71
CA ARG A 58 -23.98 18.06 -3.14
C ARG A 58 -25.46 17.96 -3.53
N ARG A 59 -26.14 16.88 -3.16
CA ARG A 59 -27.55 16.61 -3.47
C ARG A 59 -28.44 16.88 -2.27
#